data_AF-A0A7S0ESI2-F1
#
_entry.id   AF-A0A7S0ESI2-F1
#
_cell.length_a   1.000
_cell.length_b   1.000
_cell.length_c   1.000
_cell.angle_alpha   90.00
_cell.angle_beta   90.00
_cell.angle_gamma   90.00
#
_symmetry.space_group_name_H-M   'P 1'
#
loop_
_entity.id
_entity.type
_entity.pdbx_description
1 polymer ?
#
loop_
_entity_poly.entity_id
_entity_poly.type
_entity_poly.pdbx_seq_one_letter_code
_entity_poly.pdbx_strand_id
1 'polypeptide(L)'
;DECVRLQPSWAKGYLRRGSVFFRMNQLERAEQVLKEGLELDPTNDALKKELEAVMNAIAERMARQRESLEAKERAIEAFNEQNYKGAVDLLKKAIKLDPDNHIFFSN
;
A
#
# COMPACT_ATOMS: atom_id res chain seq x y z
N ASP A 1 10.25 -33.40 -11.09
CA ASP A 1 10.42 -32.00 -11.54
C ASP A 1 11.43 -31.26 -10.68
N GLU A 2 12.68 -31.27 -11.12
CA GLU A 2 13.87 -30.86 -10.37
C GLU A 2 14.39 -29.50 -10.87
N CYS A 3 13.50 -28.62 -11.32
CA CYS A 3 13.83 -27.34 -11.96
C CYS A 3 14.21 -26.20 -10.99
N VAL A 4 14.20 -26.45 -9.68
CA VAL A 4 14.45 -25.43 -8.64
C VAL A 4 15.92 -25.39 -8.18
N ARG A 5 16.77 -26.31 -8.67
CA ARG A 5 18.14 -26.49 -8.13
C ARG A 5 19.28 -25.86 -8.97
N LEU A 6 18.96 -25.09 -10.01
CA LEU A 6 19.96 -24.53 -10.95
C LEU A 6 19.76 -23.02 -11.19
N GLN A 7 20.10 -22.16 -10.22
CA GLN A 7 21.06 -21.05 -10.43
C GLN A 7 21.18 -20.08 -9.22
N PRO A 8 22.40 -19.78 -8.76
CA PRO A 8 22.72 -18.97 -7.58
C PRO A 8 22.71 -17.42 -7.81
N SER A 9 21.74 -16.88 -8.55
CA SER A 9 21.48 -15.42 -8.57
C SER A 9 19.98 -15.16 -8.42
N TRP A 10 19.47 -15.55 -7.26
CA TRP A 10 18.04 -15.56 -6.93
C TRP A 10 17.38 -14.17 -6.96
N ALA A 11 18.17 -13.09 -7.05
CA ALA A 11 17.70 -11.71 -7.20
C ALA A 11 16.62 -11.53 -8.28
N LYS A 12 16.74 -12.21 -9.44
CA LYS A 12 15.72 -12.16 -10.51
C LYS A 12 14.39 -12.81 -10.09
N GLY A 13 14.44 -13.84 -9.25
CA GLY A 13 13.25 -14.51 -8.70
C GLY A 13 12.51 -13.62 -7.70
N TYR A 14 13.25 -12.96 -6.79
CA TYR A 14 12.69 -11.99 -5.85
C TYR A 14 12.08 -10.79 -6.57
N LEU A 15 12.74 -10.27 -7.61
CA LEU A 15 12.21 -9.21 -8.45
C LEU A 15 10.85 -9.59 -9.04
N ARG A 16 10.77 -10.75 -9.70
CA ARG A 16 9.53 -11.23 -10.33
C ARG A 16 8.44 -11.49 -9.30
N ARG A 17 8.79 -12.05 -8.13
CA ARG A 17 7.86 -12.30 -7.02
C ARG A 17 7.34 -10.97 -6.44
N GLY A 18 8.20 -9.98 -6.24
CA GLY A 18 7.86 -8.63 -5.81
C GLY A 18 6.89 -7.94 -6.77
N SER A 19 7.17 -7.96 -8.08
CA SER A 19 6.28 -7.35 -9.09
C SER A 19 4.91 -8.04 -9.17
N VAL A 20 4.83 -9.35 -8.91
CA VAL A 20 3.53 -10.06 -8.81
C VAL A 20 2.75 -9.58 -7.58
N PHE A 21 3.39 -9.48 -6.41
CA PHE A 21 2.74 -8.96 -5.20
C PHE A 21 2.31 -7.49 -5.36
N PHE A 22 3.11 -6.68 -6.04
CA PHE A 22 2.76 -5.30 -6.38
C PHE A 22 1.48 -5.24 -7.23
N ARG A 23 1.37 -6.08 -8.26
CA ARG A 23 0.16 -6.19 -9.09
C ARG A 23 -1.04 -6.74 -8.33
N MET A 24 -0.82 -7.58 -7.32
CA MET A 24 -1.87 -8.08 -6.44
C MET A 24 -2.31 -7.08 -5.36
N ASN A 25 -1.78 -5.84 -5.37
CA ASN A 25 -2.00 -4.81 -4.35
C ASN A 25 -1.53 -5.26 -2.93
N GLN A 26 -0.68 -6.29 -2.85
CA GLN A 26 -0.09 -6.80 -1.63
C GLN A 26 1.27 -6.13 -1.40
N LEU A 27 1.25 -4.81 -1.24
CA LEU A 27 2.45 -3.98 -1.20
C LEU A 27 3.39 -4.35 -0.05
N GLU A 28 2.87 -4.70 1.12
CA GLU A 28 3.66 -5.11 2.29
C GLU A 28 4.46 -6.39 2.02
N ARG A 29 3.83 -7.37 1.37
CA ARG A 29 4.50 -8.61 0.96
C ARG A 29 5.53 -8.32 -0.13
N ALA A 30 5.20 -7.46 -1.10
CA ALA A 30 6.15 -7.04 -2.13
C ALA A 30 7.42 -6.44 -1.51
N GLU A 31 7.25 -5.56 -0.52
CA GLU A 31 8.35 -4.93 0.21
C GLU A 31 9.25 -5.96 0.90
N GLN A 32 8.64 -6.89 1.65
CA GLN A 32 9.38 -7.93 2.37
C GLN A 32 10.21 -8.81 1.42
N VAL A 33 9.60 -9.24 0.31
CA VAL A 33 10.27 -10.07 -0.69
C VAL A 33 11.43 -9.33 -1.36
N LEU A 34 11.28 -8.05 -1.66
CA LEU A 34 12.34 -7.26 -2.28
C LEU A 34 13.48 -6.96 -1.30
N LYS A 35 13.17 -6.75 0.00
CA LYS A 35 14.17 -6.63 1.07
C LYS A 35 15.00 -7.91 1.21
N GLU A 36 14.36 -9.07 1.29
CA GLU A 36 15.05 -10.37 1.29
C GLU A 36 15.96 -10.53 0.06
N GLY A 37 15.50 -10.09 -1.11
CA GLY A 37 16.31 -10.10 -2.33
C GLY A 37 17.54 -9.20 -2.26
N LEU A 38 17.41 -8.01 -1.64
CA LEU A 38 18.51 -7.06 -1.45
C LEU A 38 19.50 -7.49 -0.36
N GLU A 39 19.06 -8.25 0.64
CA GLU A 39 19.98 -8.85 1.63
C GLU A 39 20.92 -9.87 0.97
N LEU A 40 20.42 -10.57 -0.05
CA LEU A 40 21.21 -11.54 -0.82
C LEU A 40 22.07 -10.88 -1.92
N ASP A 41 21.57 -9.84 -2.57
CA ASP A 41 22.27 -9.09 -3.62
C ASP A 41 22.04 -7.57 -3.45
N PRO A 42 22.78 -6.91 -2.55
CA PRO A 42 22.65 -5.48 -2.29
C PRO A 42 23.18 -4.61 -3.43
N THR A 43 23.90 -5.21 -4.38
CA THR A 43 24.42 -4.54 -5.58
C THR A 43 23.40 -4.45 -6.71
N ASN A 44 22.23 -5.09 -6.56
CA ASN A 44 21.23 -5.11 -7.60
C ASN A 44 20.39 -3.82 -7.66
N ASP A 45 20.68 -2.96 -8.63
CA ASP A 45 19.93 -1.73 -8.85
C ASP A 45 18.46 -1.97 -9.22
N ALA A 46 18.14 -3.10 -9.88
CA ALA A 46 16.76 -3.41 -10.25
C ALA A 46 15.88 -3.68 -9.01
N LEU A 47 16.40 -4.42 -8.03
CA LEU A 47 15.69 -4.67 -6.78
C LEU A 47 15.49 -3.38 -5.97
N LYS A 48 16.48 -2.49 -5.93
CA LYS A 48 16.35 -1.17 -5.26
C LYS A 48 15.25 -0.33 -5.89
N LYS A 49 15.21 -0.26 -7.23
CA LYS A 49 14.18 0.47 -7.98
C LYS A 49 12.78 -0.08 -7.75
N GLU A 50 12.61 -1.41 -7.77
CA GLU A 50 11.31 -2.02 -7.47
C GLU A 50 10.91 -1.76 -6.01
N LEU A 51 11.85 -1.84 -5.06
CA LEU A 51 11.55 -1.55 -3.65
C LEU A 51 11.11 -0.10 -3.47
N GLU A 52 11.80 0.85 -4.09
CA GLU A 52 11.43 2.26 -4.09
C GLU A 52 10.03 2.48 -4.69
N ALA A 53 9.71 1.83 -5.80
CA ALA A 53 8.37 1.88 -6.40
C ALA A 53 7.28 1.33 -5.47
N VAL A 54 7.55 0.20 -4.79
CA VAL A 54 6.65 -0.37 -3.78
C VAL A 54 6.49 0.58 -2.60
N MET A 55 7.58 1.14 -2.07
CA MET A 55 7.52 2.08 -0.95
C MET A 55 6.76 3.36 -1.31
N ASN A 56 6.94 3.88 -2.52
CA ASN A 56 6.16 5.03 -3.01
C ASN A 56 4.67 4.70 -3.10
N ALA A 57 4.31 3.51 -3.59
CA ALA A 57 2.91 3.09 -3.61
C ALA A 57 2.33 2.90 -2.19
N ILE A 58 3.11 2.39 -1.24
CA ILE A 58 2.71 2.29 0.17
C ILE A 58 2.52 3.70 0.74
N ALA A 59 3.45 4.61 0.52
CA ALA A 59 3.39 5.97 1.00
C ALA A 59 2.18 6.71 0.44
N GLU A 60 1.90 6.59 -0.86
CA GLU A 60 0.70 7.13 -1.48
C GLU A 60 -0.58 6.55 -0.89
N ARG A 61 -0.64 5.21 -0.71
CA ARG A 61 -1.79 4.54 -0.10
C ARG A 61 -1.99 5.00 1.35
N MET A 62 -0.92 5.15 2.11
CA MET A 62 -0.96 5.63 3.48
C MET A 62 -1.37 7.11 3.55
N ALA A 63 -0.89 7.94 2.62
CA ALA A 63 -1.27 9.35 2.53
C ALA A 63 -2.77 9.50 2.21
N ARG A 64 -3.29 8.74 1.24
CA ARG A 64 -4.72 8.71 0.90
C ARG A 64 -5.56 8.25 2.10
N GLN A 65 -5.15 7.17 2.77
CA GLN A 65 -5.83 6.69 3.97
C GLN A 65 -5.80 7.73 5.10
N ARG A 66 -4.67 8.43 5.29
CA ARG A 66 -4.54 9.48 6.30
C ARG A 66 -5.46 10.67 6.01
N GLU A 67 -5.50 11.15 4.77
CA GLU A 67 -6.42 12.23 4.37
C GLU A 67 -7.88 11.81 4.57
N SER A 68 -8.20 10.57 4.24
CA SER A 68 -9.54 10.02 4.44
C SER A 68 -9.91 9.89 5.92
N LEU A 69 -8.95 9.50 6.78
CA LEU A 69 -9.15 9.41 8.23
C LEU A 69 -9.31 10.80 8.86
N GLU A 70 -8.49 11.77 8.45
CA GLU A 70 -8.60 13.16 8.91
C GLU A 70 -9.97 13.74 8.53
N ALA A 71 -10.44 13.50 7.30
CA ALA A 71 -11.77 13.92 6.87
C ALA A 71 -12.88 13.27 7.71
N LYS A 72 -12.70 12.01 8.13
CA LYS A 72 -13.62 11.31 9.04
C LYS A 72 -13.59 11.92 10.45
N GLU A 73 -12.42 12.19 11.01
CA GLU A 73 -12.29 12.82 12.34
C GLU A 73 -12.96 14.18 12.37
N ARG A 74 -12.74 15.00 11.33
CA ARG A 74 -13.40 16.31 11.19
C ARG A 74 -14.92 16.16 11.01
N ALA A 75 -15.38 15.09 10.36
CA ALA A 75 -16.81 14.80 10.28
C ALA A 75 -17.40 14.44 11.65
N ILE A 76 -16.68 13.69 12.50
CA ILE A 76 -17.10 13.37 13.87
C ILE A 76 -17.14 14.62 14.73
N GLU A 77 -16.16 15.51 14.60
CA GLU A 77 -16.15 16.81 15.30
C GLU A 77 -17.35 17.67 14.89
N ALA A 78 -17.58 17.84 13.59
CA ALA A 78 -18.75 18.57 13.07
C ALA A 78 -20.08 17.93 13.50
N PHE A 79 -20.13 16.61 13.65
CA PHE A 79 -21.30 15.90 14.16
C PHE A 79 -21.56 16.22 15.64
N ASN A 80 -20.50 16.28 16.46
CA ASN A 80 -20.60 16.68 17.88
C ASN A 80 -21.04 18.14 18.03
N GLU A 81 -20.64 19.01 17.10
CA GLU A 81 -21.08 20.41 17.02
C GLU A 81 -22.51 20.59 16.48
N GLN A 82 -23.27 19.49 16.28
CA GLN A 82 -24.61 19.48 15.67
C GLN A 82 -24.65 19.98 14.22
N ASN A 83 -23.49 20.15 13.57
CA ASN A 83 -23.38 20.48 12.16
C ASN A 83 -23.43 19.21 11.29
N TYR A 84 -24.60 18.56 11.31
CA TYR A 84 -24.84 17.30 10.59
C TYR A 84 -24.66 17.44 9.07
N LYS A 85 -24.98 18.61 8.50
CA LYS A 85 -24.82 18.85 7.05
C LYS A 85 -23.34 18.86 6.64
N GLY A 86 -22.49 19.60 7.38
CA GLY A 86 -21.06 19.62 7.12
C GLY A 86 -20.39 18.26 7.34
N ALA A 87 -20.83 17.53 8.37
CA ALA A 87 -20.34 16.17 8.64
C ALA A 87 -20.60 15.20 7.46
N VAL A 88 -21.80 15.23 6.87
CA VAL A 88 -22.14 14.39 5.72
C VAL A 88 -21.27 14.69 4.50
N ASP A 89 -20.98 15.97 4.23
CA ASP A 89 -20.15 16.36 3.08
C ASP A 89 -18.68 15.95 3.26
N LEU A 90 -18.15 16.08 4.49
CA LEU A 90 -16.81 15.59 4.84
C LEU A 90 -16.71 14.06 4.72
N LEU A 91 -17.73 13.34 5.19
CA LEU A 91 -17.79 11.88 5.10
C LEU A 91 -17.88 11.41 3.64
N LYS A 92 -18.68 12.09 2.80
CA LYS A 92 -18.73 11.84 1.36
C LYS A 92 -17.38 12.07 0.68
N LYS A 93 -16.65 13.11 1.08
CA LYS A 93 -15.30 13.38 0.57
C LYS A 93 -14.32 12.26 0.95
N ALA A 94 -14.37 11.77 2.18
CA ALA A 94 -13.58 10.64 2.64
C ALA A 94 -13.84 9.38 1.79
N ILE A 95 -15.11 9.00 1.61
CA ILE A 95 -15.50 7.82 0.80
C ILE A 95 -15.02 7.94 -0.65
N LYS A 96 -15.03 9.16 -1.22
CA LYS A 96 -14.55 9.40 -2.59
C LYS A 96 -13.03 9.26 -2.73
N LEU A 97 -12.28 9.60 -1.68
CA LEU A 97 -10.82 9.50 -1.67
C LEU A 97 -10.34 8.05 -1.57
N ASP A 98 -11.11 7.19 -0.89
CA ASP A 98 -10.73 5.80 -0.70
C ASP A 98 -11.96 4.86 -0.81
N PRO A 99 -12.41 4.54 -2.04
CA PRO A 99 -13.62 3.77 -2.28
C PRO A 99 -13.49 2.28 -1.90
N ASP A 100 -12.26 1.76 -1.90
CA ASP A 100 -11.94 0.35 -1.57
C ASP A 100 -11.74 0.14 -0.06
N ASN A 101 -11.79 1.21 0.73
CA ASN A 101 -11.60 1.12 2.17
C ASN A 101 -12.91 0.77 2.88
N HIS A 102 -13.05 -0.52 3.15
CA HIS A 102 -14.14 -1.14 3.90
C HIS A 102 -14.39 -0.51 5.29
N ILE A 103 -13.45 0.28 5.84
CA ILE A 103 -13.65 1.06 7.07
C ILE A 103 -14.83 2.06 6.94
N PHE A 104 -15.20 2.48 5.72
CA PHE A 104 -16.36 3.36 5.49
C PHE A 104 -17.69 2.62 5.34
N PHE A 105 -17.67 1.31 5.10
CA PHE A 105 -18.86 0.50 4.84
C PHE A 105 -19.17 -0.50 5.97
N SER A 106 -18.22 -0.76 6.88
CA SER A 106 -18.46 -1.56 8.08
C SER A 106 -19.25 -0.75 9.12
N ASN A 107 -20.45 -1.24 9.41
CA ASN A 107 -21.41 -0.72 10.38
C ASN A 107 -21.27 -1.44 11.72
#